data_AF-A0A949EY03-F1
#
_entry.id   AF-A0A949EY03-F1
#
_cell.length_a   1.000
_cell.length_b   1.000
_cell.length_c   1.000
_cell.angle_alpha   90.00
_cell.angle_beta   90.00
_cell.angle_gamma   90.00
#
_symmetry.space_group_name_H-M   'P 1'
#
loop_
_entity.id
_entity.type
_entity.pdbx_description
1 polymer ?
#
loop_
_entity_poly.entity_id
_entity_poly.type
_entity_poly.pdbx_seq_one_letter_code
_entity_poly.pdbx_strand_id
1 'polypeptide(L)'
;MFSPAEQRFSLTAALVIGIALAVVDLPVHAKECPTPQRGMSRLVPTLQNTMDPNPSEADIELPMPCGGKLVLRHVCVPAEGFFGDLMLDLGCVDCGRGSHGFMEGRRKAAVSGPFTLQDLPETWRTKLATLTKRGDGRCPNPNDNTATGFYYFIGKYEISNFQ
;
A
#
# COMPACT_ATOMS: atom_id res chain seq x y z
N MET A 1 -66.88 26.10 38.62
CA MET A 1 -66.94 26.36 37.17
C MET A 1 -65.54 26.76 36.74
N PHE A 2 -64.84 25.93 35.96
CA PHE A 2 -63.52 26.24 35.38
C PHE A 2 -63.72 27.19 34.18
N SER A 3 -62.75 27.94 33.64
CA SER A 3 -61.28 28.06 33.79
C SER A 3 -60.88 29.52 33.43
N PRO A 4 -59.61 29.97 33.24
CA PRO A 4 -58.29 29.32 33.38
C PRO A 4 -57.47 30.05 34.50
N ALA A 5 -56.19 30.48 34.44
CA ALA A 5 -55.09 30.43 33.47
C ALA A 5 -53.72 30.69 34.14
N GLU A 6 -52.64 30.12 33.56
CA GLU A 6 -51.20 30.52 33.71
C GLU A 6 -50.59 30.57 35.14
N GLN A 7 -49.28 30.59 35.38
CA GLN A 7 -48.09 30.37 34.52
C GLN A 7 -47.05 29.61 35.37
N ARG A 8 -46.30 28.65 34.82
CA ARG A 8 -45.19 27.97 35.52
C ARG A 8 -43.90 28.06 34.71
N PHE A 9 -43.03 28.99 35.10
CA PHE A 9 -41.70 29.12 34.49
C PHE A 9 -40.82 27.90 34.82
N SER A 10 -40.05 27.45 33.83
CA SER A 10 -39.27 26.21 33.93
C SER A 10 -37.96 26.40 34.71
N LEU A 11 -37.73 25.53 35.69
CA LEU A 11 -36.50 25.44 36.49
C LEU A 11 -35.26 24.99 35.69
N THR A 12 -35.40 24.64 34.41
CA THR A 12 -34.32 24.06 33.58
C THR A 12 -33.26 25.07 33.11
N ALA A 13 -33.55 26.38 33.08
CA ALA A 13 -32.63 27.37 32.49
C ALA A 13 -31.36 27.61 33.33
N ALA A 14 -31.44 27.51 34.66
CA ALA A 14 -30.33 27.88 35.56
C ALA A 14 -29.12 26.93 35.48
N LEU A 15 -29.34 25.65 35.15
CA LEU A 15 -28.31 24.61 35.23
C LEU A 15 -27.35 24.61 34.01
N VAL A 16 -27.78 25.18 32.88
CA VAL A 16 -26.96 25.26 31.65
C VAL A 16 -25.86 26.32 31.77
N ILE A 17 -26.15 27.44 32.43
CA ILE A 17 -25.23 28.58 32.55
C ILE A 17 -24.03 28.25 33.47
N GLY A 18 -24.26 27.46 34.53
CA GLY A 18 -23.22 27.12 35.51
C GLY A 18 -22.11 26.20 34.98
N ILE A 19 -22.37 25.42 33.91
CA ILE A 19 -21.40 24.46 33.36
C ILE A 19 -20.50 25.13 32.30
N ALA A 20 -20.97 26.20 31.65
CA ALA A 20 -20.29 26.86 30.53
C ALA A 20 -19.01 27.65 30.91
N LEU A 21 -18.74 27.87 32.21
CA LEU A 21 -17.66 28.74 32.70
C LEU A 21 -16.53 27.99 33.45
N ALA A 22 -16.51 26.66 33.41
CA ALA A 22 -15.57 25.84 34.21
C ALA A 22 -14.54 25.02 33.40
N VAL A 23 -14.43 25.22 32.07
CA VAL A 23 -13.65 24.33 31.18
C VAL A 23 -12.85 25.07 30.09
N VAL A 24 -12.11 26.14 30.45
CA VAL A 24 -11.16 26.81 29.51
C VAL A 24 -9.84 27.23 30.20
N ASP A 25 -9.25 26.34 31.00
CA ASP A 25 -7.86 26.49 31.48
C ASP A 25 -7.15 25.12 31.56
N LEU A 26 -7.06 24.46 30.41
CA LEU A 26 -6.13 23.34 30.22
C LEU A 26 -4.80 23.91 29.70
N PRO A 27 -3.69 23.82 30.45
CA PRO A 27 -2.39 24.27 29.96
C PRO A 27 -1.97 23.43 28.76
N VAL A 28 -1.98 24.04 27.57
CA VAL A 28 -1.44 23.44 26.35
C VAL A 28 0.08 23.42 26.47
N HIS A 29 0.60 22.39 27.15
CA HIS A 29 2.02 22.05 27.09
C HIS A 29 2.38 21.75 25.63
N ALA A 30 3.08 22.68 25.00
CA ALA A 30 3.66 22.50 23.69
C ALA A 30 4.59 21.28 23.76
N LYS A 31 4.18 20.19 23.11
CA LYS A 31 4.90 18.92 23.11
C LYS A 31 6.30 19.15 22.55
N GLU A 32 7.34 19.07 23.38
CA GLU A 32 8.73 19.30 22.94
C GLU A 32 9.00 18.55 21.62
N CYS A 33 9.44 19.30 20.61
CA CYS A 33 9.92 18.70 19.38
C CYS A 33 11.07 17.75 19.73
N PRO A 34 11.02 16.46 19.33
CA PRO A 34 12.10 15.53 19.63
C PRO A 34 13.40 16.11 19.09
N THR A 35 14.39 16.28 19.97
CA THR A 35 15.62 17.01 19.65
C THR A 35 16.25 16.40 18.41
N PRO A 36 16.49 17.19 17.33
CA PRO A 36 16.93 16.62 16.08
C PRO A 36 18.30 15.97 16.27
N GLN A 37 18.35 14.63 16.26
CA GLN A 37 19.58 13.84 16.21
C GLN A 37 20.25 13.96 14.83
N ARG A 38 20.54 15.20 14.41
CA ARG A 38 21.53 15.51 13.40
C ARG A 38 22.93 15.28 13.96
N GLY A 39 23.24 14.00 14.23
CA GLY A 39 24.53 13.52 13.80
C GLY A 39 24.62 13.83 12.30
N MET A 40 25.59 14.65 11.90
CA MET A 40 25.74 15.02 10.49
C MET A 40 26.07 13.76 9.71
N SER A 41 25.06 13.17 9.05
CA SER A 41 25.29 12.10 8.09
C SER A 41 26.30 12.59 7.07
N ARG A 42 27.29 11.75 6.78
CA ARG A 42 28.51 12.13 6.04
C ARG A 42 28.09 12.76 4.70
N LEU A 43 28.40 14.04 4.51
CA LEU A 43 28.00 14.81 3.32
C LEU A 43 28.48 14.16 2.00
N VAL A 44 29.53 13.34 2.08
CA VAL A 44 29.95 12.42 1.02
C VAL A 44 29.42 11.02 1.37
N PRO A 45 28.49 10.43 0.60
CA PRO A 45 28.06 9.05 0.80
C PRO A 45 29.22 8.07 0.58
N THR A 46 29.10 6.86 1.13
CA THR A 46 29.98 5.76 0.72
C THR A 46 29.62 5.30 -0.69
N LEU A 47 30.55 4.67 -1.42
CA LEU A 47 30.26 4.12 -2.76
C LEU A 47 29.04 3.18 -2.75
N GLN A 48 28.88 2.36 -1.71
CA GLN A 48 27.71 1.51 -1.53
C GLN A 48 26.42 2.33 -1.38
N ASN A 49 26.42 3.43 -0.62
CA ASN A 49 25.26 4.29 -0.46
C ASN A 49 24.97 5.17 -1.70
N THR A 50 25.92 5.29 -2.64
CA THR A 50 25.67 5.88 -3.97
C THR A 50 24.94 4.89 -4.89
N MET A 51 25.27 3.60 -4.80
CA MET A 51 24.66 2.52 -5.59
C MET A 51 23.32 2.02 -5.03
N ASP A 52 23.20 1.97 -3.70
CA ASP A 52 22.00 1.54 -2.98
C ASP A 52 21.69 2.56 -1.85
N PRO A 53 21.01 3.68 -2.19
CA PRO A 53 20.85 4.81 -1.27
C PRO A 53 19.75 4.60 -0.23
N ASN A 54 18.89 3.59 -0.36
CA ASN A 54 17.75 3.37 0.55
C ASN A 54 17.27 1.90 0.56
N PRO A 55 18.10 0.94 1.03
CA PRO A 55 17.69 -0.45 1.15
C PRO A 55 16.63 -0.65 2.24
N SER A 56 15.52 -1.30 1.90
CA SER A 56 14.52 -1.77 2.86
C SER A 56 14.59 -3.29 2.99
N GLU A 57 14.45 -3.82 4.20
CA GLU A 57 14.28 -5.26 4.42
C GLU A 57 13.14 -5.86 3.58
N ALA A 58 12.13 -5.05 3.21
CA ALA A 58 10.96 -5.45 2.42
C ALA A 58 11.13 -5.34 0.89
N ASP A 59 12.29 -4.89 0.39
CA ASP A 59 12.62 -4.89 -1.03
C ASP A 59 13.09 -6.27 -1.51
N ILE A 60 13.03 -6.51 -2.80
CA ILE A 60 13.40 -7.76 -3.47
C ILE A 60 14.40 -7.46 -4.58
N GLU A 61 15.46 -8.25 -4.66
CA GLU A 61 16.44 -8.16 -5.74
C GLU A 61 16.07 -9.11 -6.88
N LEU A 62 15.80 -8.56 -8.06
CA LEU A 62 15.77 -9.30 -9.31
C LEU A 62 17.18 -9.28 -9.94
N PRO A 63 17.87 -10.43 -10.08
CA PRO A 63 19.16 -10.47 -10.76
C PRO A 63 18.99 -10.14 -12.25
N MET A 64 19.81 -9.23 -12.76
CA MET A 64 19.84 -8.84 -14.17
C MET A 64 21.06 -9.46 -14.87
N PRO A 65 21.08 -9.53 -16.21
CA PRO A 65 22.28 -9.86 -16.97
C PRO A 65 23.50 -9.02 -16.59
N CYS A 66 24.70 -9.52 -16.89
CA CYS A 66 25.99 -8.86 -16.61
C CYS A 66 26.23 -8.53 -15.11
N GLY A 67 25.52 -9.18 -14.18
CA GLY A 67 25.71 -9.03 -12.74
C GLY A 67 25.08 -7.77 -12.14
N GLY A 68 24.24 -7.05 -12.89
CA GLY A 68 23.39 -6.00 -12.35
C GLY A 68 22.23 -6.56 -11.52
N LYS A 69 21.48 -5.68 -10.86
CA LYS A 69 20.26 -6.02 -10.12
C LYS A 69 19.18 -4.96 -10.36
N LEU A 70 17.92 -5.34 -10.32
CA LEU A 70 16.78 -4.43 -10.21
C LEU A 70 16.15 -4.60 -8.83
N VAL A 71 16.08 -3.51 -8.06
CA VAL A 71 15.44 -3.49 -6.74
C VAL A 71 13.94 -3.27 -6.93
N LEU A 72 13.14 -4.17 -6.37
CA LEU A 72 11.68 -4.22 -6.49
C LEU A 72 11.03 -4.02 -5.12
N ARG A 73 10.12 -3.06 -4.99
CA ARG A 73 9.27 -2.91 -3.81
C ARG A 73 8.02 -3.76 -4.00
N HIS A 74 7.82 -4.76 -3.13
CA HIS A 74 6.55 -5.51 -3.15
C HIS A 74 5.39 -4.63 -2.63
N VAL A 75 4.24 -4.78 -3.27
CA VAL A 75 2.92 -4.32 -2.82
C VAL A 75 2.01 -5.54 -2.79
N CYS A 76 1.24 -5.67 -1.72
CA CYS A 76 0.33 -6.78 -1.49
C CYS A 76 -1.08 -6.22 -1.42
N VAL A 77 -2.04 -6.88 -2.06
CA VAL A 77 -3.44 -6.45 -2.08
C VAL A 77 -4.32 -7.67 -1.78
N PRO A 78 -5.05 -7.71 -0.66
CA PRO A 78 -6.00 -8.80 -0.38
C PRO A 78 -7.21 -8.69 -1.32
N ALA A 79 -7.59 -9.81 -1.95
CA ALA A 79 -8.81 -9.90 -2.74
C ALA A 79 -9.37 -11.32 -2.80
N GLU A 80 -10.66 -11.45 -3.06
CA GLU A 80 -11.32 -12.74 -3.36
C GLU A 80 -10.96 -13.27 -4.76
N GLY A 81 -10.46 -12.41 -5.66
CA GLY A 81 -10.02 -12.74 -7.01
C GLY A 81 -9.36 -11.55 -7.71
N PHE A 82 -9.03 -11.72 -9.00
CA PHE A 82 -8.47 -10.65 -9.83
C PHE A 82 -9.38 -9.41 -9.85
N PHE A 83 -8.81 -8.21 -9.66
CA PHE A 83 -9.55 -6.94 -9.47
C PHE A 83 -10.30 -6.47 -10.72
N GLY A 84 -11.43 -7.11 -11.03
CA GLY A 84 -12.30 -6.73 -12.14
C GLY A 84 -11.59 -6.71 -13.49
N ASP A 85 -10.67 -7.66 -13.72
CA ASP A 85 -9.76 -7.64 -14.85
C ASP A 85 -10.51 -7.50 -16.19
N LEU A 86 -10.12 -6.48 -16.95
CA LEU A 86 -10.81 -6.14 -18.19
C LEU A 86 -10.39 -7.15 -19.26
N MET A 87 -11.21 -8.19 -19.42
CA MET A 87 -11.08 -9.16 -20.49
C MET A 87 -11.24 -8.47 -21.86
N LEU A 88 -10.13 -8.14 -22.49
CA LEU A 88 -10.08 -7.50 -23.80
C LEU A 88 -10.05 -8.57 -24.89
N ASP A 89 -11.01 -8.53 -25.82
CA ASP A 89 -10.87 -9.20 -27.10
C ASP A 89 -9.97 -8.33 -28.01
N LEU A 90 -8.70 -8.70 -28.15
CA LEU A 90 -7.74 -8.05 -29.04
C LEU A 90 -7.76 -8.72 -30.42
N GLY A 91 -7.35 -8.00 -31.46
CA GLY A 91 -7.43 -8.48 -32.85
C GLY A 91 -8.84 -8.39 -33.42
N CYS A 92 -9.06 -9.00 -34.58
CA CYS A 92 -10.26 -8.76 -35.39
C CYS A 92 -10.97 -10.07 -35.81
N VAL A 93 -12.25 -9.97 -36.18
CA VAL A 93 -13.04 -11.05 -36.77
C VAL A 93 -13.32 -10.68 -38.22
N ASP A 94 -12.81 -11.47 -39.16
CA ASP A 94 -12.92 -11.28 -40.62
C ASP A 94 -12.34 -9.95 -41.19
N CYS A 95 -11.81 -9.08 -40.33
CA CYS A 95 -11.05 -7.88 -40.71
C CYS A 95 -9.54 -8.15 -40.75
N GLY A 96 -9.06 -8.63 -41.89
CA GLY A 96 -7.64 -8.88 -42.15
C GLY A 96 -7.38 -9.45 -43.55
N ARG A 97 -6.13 -9.73 -43.89
CA ARG A 97 -5.82 -10.54 -45.08
C ARG A 97 -6.01 -12.01 -44.72
N GLY A 98 -6.69 -12.80 -45.55
CA GLY A 98 -7.08 -14.18 -45.21
C GLY A 98 -5.93 -15.13 -44.80
N SER A 99 -4.69 -14.85 -45.23
CA SER A 99 -3.47 -15.58 -44.85
C SER A 99 -2.83 -15.11 -43.52
N HIS A 100 -3.28 -14.00 -42.94
CA HIS A 100 -2.67 -13.34 -41.77
C HIS A 100 -3.39 -13.59 -40.45
N GLY A 101 -4.43 -14.44 -40.42
CA GLY A 101 -5.28 -14.66 -39.24
C GLY A 101 -4.54 -15.08 -37.95
N PHE A 102 -3.32 -15.64 -38.04
CA PHE A 102 -2.46 -15.90 -36.88
C PHE A 102 -1.98 -14.62 -36.17
N MET A 103 -1.71 -13.55 -36.93
CA MET A 103 -1.24 -12.27 -36.41
C MET A 103 -2.39 -11.34 -36.04
N GLU A 104 -3.42 -11.30 -36.90
CA GLU A 104 -4.52 -10.32 -36.90
C GLU A 104 -5.79 -10.83 -36.17
N GLY A 105 -5.91 -12.14 -35.94
CA GLY A 105 -7.13 -12.78 -35.43
C GLY A 105 -7.49 -12.48 -33.97
N ARG A 106 -8.79 -12.44 -33.71
CA ARG A 106 -9.42 -12.25 -32.40
C ARG A 106 -8.86 -13.22 -31.34
N ARG A 107 -8.29 -12.68 -30.27
CA ARG A 107 -7.73 -13.39 -29.10
C ARG A 107 -8.11 -12.68 -27.80
N LYS A 108 -8.44 -13.45 -26.76
CA LYS A 108 -8.64 -12.91 -25.41
C LYS A 108 -7.31 -12.51 -24.79
N ALA A 109 -7.29 -11.34 -24.16
CA ALA A 109 -6.20 -10.85 -23.33
C ALA A 109 -6.74 -10.39 -21.97
N ALA A 110 -5.86 -10.42 -20.98
CA ALA A 110 -6.07 -9.91 -19.63
C ALA A 110 -5.13 -8.72 -19.40
N VAL A 111 -5.53 -7.76 -18.56
CA VAL A 111 -4.74 -6.57 -18.23
C VAL A 111 -4.01 -6.75 -16.90
N SER A 112 -4.55 -7.57 -15.98
CA SER A 112 -3.90 -7.87 -14.71
C SER A 112 -3.01 -9.11 -14.79
N GLY A 113 -1.80 -8.99 -14.24
CA GLY A 113 -0.88 -10.10 -14.01
C GLY A 113 -0.31 -10.07 -12.59
N PRO A 114 -1.14 -10.14 -11.53
CA PRO A 114 -0.64 -10.29 -10.18
C PRO A 114 -0.05 -11.70 -9.97
N PHE A 115 0.92 -11.80 -9.07
CA PHE A 115 1.47 -13.07 -8.63
C PHE A 115 0.79 -13.54 -7.35
N THR A 116 0.54 -14.84 -7.22
CA THR A 116 0.27 -15.47 -5.91
C THR A 116 1.59 -15.83 -5.24
N LEU A 117 1.59 -16.20 -3.95
CA LEU A 117 2.78 -16.74 -3.28
C LEU A 117 3.36 -18.00 -3.97
N GLN A 118 2.56 -18.74 -4.73
CA GLN A 118 3.00 -19.98 -5.37
C GLN A 118 3.84 -19.70 -6.62
N ASP A 119 3.47 -18.69 -7.41
CA ASP A 119 4.16 -18.29 -8.65
C ASP A 119 5.56 -17.70 -8.41
N LEU A 120 5.84 -17.24 -7.19
CA LEU A 120 7.11 -16.61 -6.83
C LEU A 120 8.23 -17.63 -6.56
N PRO A 121 9.50 -17.28 -6.86
CA PRO A 121 10.66 -18.06 -6.44
C PRO A 121 10.69 -18.32 -4.92
N GLU A 122 11.19 -19.48 -4.51
CA GLU A 122 11.19 -19.92 -3.11
C GLU A 122 11.88 -18.93 -2.15
N THR A 123 12.95 -18.28 -2.59
CA THR A 123 13.65 -17.23 -1.84
C THR A 123 12.76 -16.01 -1.58
N TRP A 124 12.03 -15.57 -2.60
CA TRP A 124 11.10 -14.44 -2.51
C TRP A 124 9.88 -14.82 -1.65
N ARG A 125 9.30 -16.01 -1.88
CA ARG A 125 8.18 -16.58 -1.11
C ARG A 125 8.50 -16.66 0.38
N THR A 126 9.68 -17.16 0.73
CA THR A 126 10.15 -17.27 2.12
C THR A 126 10.34 -15.90 2.77
N LYS A 127 10.92 -14.93 2.02
CA LYS A 127 11.10 -13.55 2.49
C LYS A 127 9.77 -12.87 2.77
N LEU A 128 8.81 -12.95 1.84
CA LEU A 128 7.47 -12.38 1.98
C LEU A 128 6.69 -13.02 3.13
N ALA A 129 6.66 -14.36 3.21
CA ALA A 129 6.01 -15.06 4.32
C ALA A 129 6.60 -14.70 5.70
N THR A 130 7.90 -14.37 5.76
CA THR A 130 8.55 -13.89 6.99
C THR A 130 8.13 -12.46 7.35
N LEU A 131 7.96 -11.58 6.35
CA LEU A 131 7.47 -10.21 6.56
C LEU A 131 6.00 -10.19 7.02
N THR A 132 5.14 -11.00 6.39
CA THR A 132 3.75 -11.17 6.80
C THR A 132 3.65 -11.74 8.23
N LYS A 133 4.47 -12.75 8.58
CA LYS A 133 4.56 -13.28 9.96
C LYS A 133 5.05 -12.25 10.99
N ARG A 134 5.83 -11.25 10.57
CA ARG A 134 6.27 -10.13 11.42
C ARG A 134 5.16 -9.10 11.67
N GLY A 135 4.02 -9.19 10.96
CA GLY A 135 2.90 -8.26 11.11
C GLY A 135 3.11 -6.93 10.39
N ASP A 136 3.64 -6.96 9.17
CA ASP A 136 3.83 -5.75 8.33
C ASP A 136 2.50 -5.09 7.88
N GLY A 137 1.37 -5.74 8.12
CA GLY A 137 0.01 -5.24 7.84
C GLY A 137 -0.38 -5.21 6.37
N ARG A 138 0.42 -5.83 5.47
CA ARG A 138 0.26 -5.70 4.01
C ARG A 138 -0.50 -6.85 3.38
N CYS A 139 -0.33 -8.06 3.89
CA CYS A 139 -0.93 -9.27 3.35
C CYS A 139 -1.84 -9.96 4.37
N PRO A 140 -2.86 -10.70 3.93
CA PRO A 140 -3.47 -11.73 4.75
C PRO A 140 -2.43 -12.82 5.08
N ASN A 141 -2.63 -13.53 6.18
CA ASN A 141 -1.77 -14.66 6.53
C ASN A 141 -1.94 -15.78 5.49
N PRO A 142 -0.89 -16.52 5.07
CA PRO A 142 -1.04 -17.68 4.17
C PRO A 142 -2.01 -18.78 4.67
N ASN A 143 -2.35 -18.79 5.96
CA ASN A 143 -3.33 -19.69 6.56
C ASN A 143 -4.74 -19.07 6.72
N ASP A 144 -4.96 -17.84 6.22
CA ASP A 144 -6.23 -17.12 6.28
C ASP A 144 -6.97 -17.28 4.95
N ASN A 145 -8.11 -17.97 4.99
CA ASN A 145 -8.91 -18.27 3.80
C ASN A 145 -9.87 -17.13 3.42
N THR A 146 -9.86 -15.98 4.10
CA THR A 146 -10.80 -14.88 3.82
C THR A 146 -10.45 -14.06 2.58
N ALA A 147 -9.17 -13.96 2.22
CA ALA A 147 -8.72 -13.25 1.02
C ALA A 147 -7.39 -13.80 0.50
N THR A 148 -7.25 -13.88 -0.83
CA THR A 148 -5.97 -14.20 -1.46
C THR A 148 -5.08 -12.97 -1.48
N GLY A 149 -3.83 -13.11 -1.02
CA GLY A 149 -2.81 -12.07 -1.17
C GLY A 149 -2.29 -12.04 -2.61
N PHE A 150 -2.66 -11.01 -3.37
CA PHE A 150 -2.12 -10.76 -4.71
C PHE A 150 -0.92 -9.80 -4.63
N TYR A 151 0.19 -10.21 -5.23
CA TYR A 151 1.48 -9.50 -5.17
C TYR A 151 1.78 -8.79 -6.48
N TYR A 152 2.15 -7.52 -6.34
CA TYR A 152 2.64 -6.65 -7.41
C TYR A 152 4.04 -6.13 -7.03
N PHE A 153 4.87 -5.84 -8.02
CA PHE A 153 6.25 -5.36 -7.79
C PHE A 153 6.46 -4.02 -8.49
N ILE A 154 6.82 -3.00 -7.72
CA ILE A 154 7.15 -1.66 -8.22
C ILE A 154 8.67 -1.57 -8.36
N GLY A 155 9.15 -1.22 -9.56
CA GLY A 155 10.56 -0.92 -9.78
C GLY A 155 11.02 0.26 -8.91
N LYS A 156 12.10 0.08 -8.15
CA LYS A 156 12.61 1.06 -7.20
C LYS A 156 13.83 1.79 -7.77
N TYR A 157 14.87 1.03 -8.15
CA TYR A 157 16.06 1.48 -8.86
C TYR A 157 16.88 0.27 -9.32
N GLU A 158 17.72 0.45 -10.34
CA GLU A 158 18.76 -0.49 -10.74
C GLU A 158 20.05 -0.30 -9.93
N ILE A 159 20.79 -1.40 -9.75
CA ILE A 159 22.16 -1.42 -9.21
C ILE A 159 23.04 -2.02 -10.30
N SER A 160 24.12 -1.32 -10.67
CA SER A 160 25.10 -1.79 -11.67
C SER A 160 26.52 -1.70 -11.14
N ASN A 161 27.42 -2.47 -11.72
CA ASN A 161 28.84 -2.53 -11.32
C ASN A 161 29.75 -1.63 -12.19
N PHE A 162 29.17 -0.66 -12.91
CA PHE A 162 29.82 0.13 -13.97
C PHE A 162 29.65 1.65 -13.77
N GLN A 163 30.12 2.16 -12.62
CA GLN A 163 30.39 3.60 -12.40
C GLN A 163 31.90 3.83 -12.30
#